data_AF-A0A6P1EAI3-F1
#
_entry.id   AF-A0A6P1EAI3-F1
#
_cell.length_a   1.000
_cell.length_b   1.000
_cell.length_c   1.000
_cell.angle_alpha   90.00
_cell.angle_beta   90.00
_cell.angle_gamma   90.00
#
_symmetry.space_group_name_H-M   'P 1'
#
loop_
_entity.id
_entity.type
_entity.pdbx_description
1 polymer ?
#
loop_
_entity_poly.entity_id
_entity_poly.type
_entity_poly.pdbx_seq_one_letter_code
_entity_poly.pdbx_strand_id
1 'polypeptide(L)'
;MARLKQIWCADVIRPNGRVVKYRLTRDLQHALNSDSRGRNEMQNALIVIPLAPYLRTEKSKSVDDRKSLLQTSQPPFGIGLVRRIYRLSSGQARYFQVTRSQFIGHQYWTVRPFKSCNSYLRHDYPWLSQKQIAADITYWQNQLFKRNTRQNWFWKWVSSYRVKHQLKKIRYSQYLSDLKNWKV
;
A
#
# COMPACT_ATOMS: atom_id res chain seq x y z
N MET A 1 -13.46 -22.07 -4.29
CA MET A 1 -13.31 -21.04 -3.23
C MET A 1 -14.42 -20.01 -3.35
N ALA A 2 -15.31 -19.93 -2.36
CA ALA A 2 -16.45 -19.00 -2.38
C ALA A 2 -15.98 -17.54 -2.49
N ARG A 3 -16.54 -16.77 -3.44
CA ARG A 3 -16.30 -15.33 -3.52
C ARG A 3 -16.90 -14.67 -2.29
N LEU A 4 -16.06 -14.05 -1.45
CA LEU A 4 -16.52 -13.26 -0.31
C LEU A 4 -17.51 -12.19 -0.82
N LYS A 5 -18.77 -12.24 -0.37
CA LYS A 5 -19.80 -11.26 -0.74
C LYS A 5 -19.43 -9.85 -0.27
N GLN A 6 -18.74 -9.76 0.88
CA GLN A 6 -18.25 -8.53 1.47
C GLN A 6 -16.76 -8.63 1.80
N ILE A 7 -16.03 -7.55 1.52
CA ILE A 7 -14.58 -7.44 1.66
C ILE A 7 -14.25 -6.25 2.56
N TRP A 8 -13.29 -6.42 3.45
CA TRP A 8 -12.72 -5.37 4.29
C TRP A 8 -11.89 -4.38 3.46
N CYS A 9 -12.19 -3.11 3.65
CA CYS A 9 -11.53 -1.96 3.06
C CYS A 9 -11.08 -1.02 4.18
N ALA A 10 -10.10 -0.19 3.87
CA ALA A 10 -9.58 0.83 4.78
C ALA A 10 -9.50 2.18 4.08
N ASP A 11 -9.92 3.22 4.79
CA ASP A 11 -9.60 4.59 4.46
C ASP A 11 -8.27 4.93 5.11
N VAL A 12 -7.27 5.26 4.30
CA VAL A 12 -5.90 5.49 4.75
C VAL A 12 -5.48 6.92 4.45
N ILE A 13 -5.04 7.63 5.49
CA ILE A 13 -4.45 8.97 5.38
C ILE A 13 -2.99 8.80 4.98
N ARG A 14 -2.59 9.48 3.91
CA ARG A 14 -1.18 9.53 3.49
C ARG A 14 -0.45 10.70 4.19
N PRO A 15 0.89 10.70 4.22
CA PRO A 15 1.68 11.82 4.79
C PRO A 15 1.43 13.19 4.16
N ASN A 16 0.76 13.24 3.00
CA ASN A 16 0.33 14.48 2.35
C ASN A 16 -1.09 14.93 2.76
N GLY A 17 -1.69 14.29 3.75
CA GLY A 17 -3.04 14.57 4.24
C GLY A 17 -4.18 13.99 3.41
N ARG A 18 -3.90 13.42 2.23
CA ARG A 18 -4.96 12.84 1.38
C ARG A 18 -5.44 11.52 1.94
N VAL A 19 -6.76 11.35 1.97
CA VAL A 19 -7.42 10.09 2.29
C VAL A 19 -7.59 9.28 1.02
N VAL A 20 -7.13 8.03 1.02
CA VAL A 20 -7.26 7.10 -0.10
C VAL A 20 -7.85 5.79 0.38
N LYS A 21 -8.78 5.25 -0.41
CA LYS A 21 -9.47 4.00 -0.13
C LYS A 21 -8.66 2.82 -0.66
N TYR A 22 -8.49 1.81 0.18
CA TYR A 22 -7.80 0.57 -0.18
C TYR A 22 -8.64 -0.65 0.20
N ARG A 23 -8.41 -1.73 -0.53
CA ARG A 23 -8.85 -3.08 -0.17
C ARG A 23 -7.75 -3.76 0.63
N LEU A 24 -8.09 -4.40 1.74
CA LEU A 24 -7.11 -5.14 2.53
C LEU A 24 -6.73 -6.45 1.84
N THR A 25 -5.49 -6.92 2.03
CA THR A 25 -5.01 -8.21 1.50
C THR A 25 -5.85 -9.37 2.01
N ARG A 26 -5.82 -10.50 1.29
CA ARG A 26 -6.57 -11.70 1.66
C ARG A 26 -6.25 -12.19 3.07
N ASP A 27 -4.99 -12.08 3.49
CA ASP A 27 -4.56 -12.49 4.83
C ASP A 27 -5.23 -11.62 5.91
N LEU A 28 -5.28 -10.30 5.68
CA LEU A 28 -6.00 -9.38 6.56
C LEU A 28 -7.51 -9.61 6.51
N GLN A 29 -8.09 -9.99 5.36
CA GLN A 29 -9.50 -10.38 5.29
C GLN A 29 -9.79 -11.55 6.22
N HIS A 30 -8.94 -12.58 6.19
CA HIS A 30 -9.08 -13.76 7.02
C HIS A 30 -8.94 -13.40 8.49
N ALA A 31 -7.87 -12.68 8.87
CA ALA A 31 -7.63 -12.25 10.24
C ALA A 31 -8.80 -11.43 10.83
N LEU A 32 -9.31 -10.43 10.09
CA LEU A 32 -10.40 -9.57 10.57
C LEU A 32 -11.77 -10.26 10.61
N ASN A 33 -11.95 -11.34 9.87
CA ASN A 33 -13.14 -12.18 9.95
C ASN A 33 -13.07 -13.10 11.18
N SER A 34 -11.88 -13.60 11.53
CA SER A 34 -11.68 -14.49 12.67
C SER A 34 -11.59 -13.77 14.01
N ASP A 35 -11.05 -12.54 14.06
CA ASP A 35 -10.83 -11.81 15.30
C ASP A 35 -11.39 -10.37 15.24
N SER A 36 -12.28 -10.06 16.20
CA SER A 36 -12.80 -8.71 16.37
C SER A 36 -11.80 -7.75 17.01
N ARG A 37 -10.83 -8.23 17.81
CA ARG A 37 -9.80 -7.38 18.44
C ARG A 37 -8.86 -6.80 17.39
N GLY A 38 -8.47 -7.58 16.38
CA GLY A 38 -7.69 -7.10 15.24
C GLY A 38 -8.30 -5.89 14.50
N ARG A 39 -9.64 -5.71 14.55
CA ARG A 39 -10.31 -4.52 13.97
C ARG A 39 -9.96 -3.25 14.74
N ASN A 40 -9.96 -3.33 16.06
CA ASN A 40 -9.60 -2.22 16.94
C ASN A 40 -8.10 -1.91 16.84
N GLU A 41 -7.26 -2.94 16.70
CA GLU A 41 -5.81 -2.75 16.55
C GLU A 41 -5.43 -2.07 15.23
N MET A 42 -6.13 -2.39 14.14
CA MET A 42 -5.89 -1.74 12.87
C MET A 42 -6.43 -0.31 12.82
N GLN A 43 -7.35 0.08 13.70
CA GLN A 43 -7.81 1.46 13.80
C GLN A 43 -6.63 2.34 14.26
N ASN A 44 -6.33 3.42 13.53
CA ASN A 44 -5.14 4.27 13.76
C ASN A 44 -3.80 3.52 13.66
N ALA A 45 -3.75 2.38 12.97
CA ALA A 45 -2.52 1.67 12.68
C ALA A 45 -1.73 2.32 11.53
N LEU A 46 -0.42 2.10 11.52
CA LEU A 46 0.42 2.38 10.35
C LEU A 46 0.44 1.15 9.45
N ILE A 47 0.06 1.31 8.18
CA ILE A 47 0.00 0.22 7.20
C ILE A 47 0.84 0.56 5.96
N VAL A 48 1.50 -0.45 5.41
CA VAL A 48 2.20 -0.31 4.13
C VAL A 48 1.19 -0.26 2.98
N ILE A 49 1.23 0.82 2.21
CA ILE A 49 0.33 1.07 1.09
C ILE A 49 1.09 1.29 -0.22
N PRO A 50 0.51 0.85 -1.36
CA PRO A 50 1.03 1.26 -2.65
C PRO A 50 0.67 2.72 -2.92
N LEU A 51 1.66 3.50 -3.34
CA LEU A 51 1.51 4.93 -3.65
C LEU A 51 0.98 5.15 -5.08
N ALA A 52 1.17 4.17 -5.94
CA ALA A 52 0.66 4.11 -7.31
C ALA A 52 -0.03 2.76 -7.57
N PRO A 53 -0.87 2.62 -8.61
CA PRO A 53 -1.47 1.34 -8.95
C PRO A 53 -0.45 0.27 -9.32
N TYR A 54 -0.82 -0.99 -9.11
CA TYR A 54 -0.05 -2.13 -9.60
C TYR A 54 -0.04 -2.16 -11.13
N LEU A 55 1.11 -2.51 -11.72
CA LEU A 55 1.17 -2.80 -13.15
C LEU A 55 0.41 -4.12 -13.38
N ARG A 56 -0.45 -4.17 -14.40
CA ARG A 56 -1.07 -5.43 -14.82
C ARG A 56 0.01 -6.29 -15.45
N THR A 57 0.48 -7.28 -14.70
CA THR A 57 1.35 -8.31 -15.25
C THR A 57 0.50 -9.27 -16.09
N GLU A 58 0.80 -9.41 -17.37
CA GLU A 58 0.23 -10.50 -18.16
C GLU A 58 0.63 -11.85 -17.54
N LYS A 59 -0.24 -12.87 -17.68
CA LYS A 59 0.04 -14.21 -17.14
C LYS A 59 1.27 -14.78 -17.83
N SER A 60 2.43 -14.69 -17.20
CA SER A 60 3.64 -15.35 -17.71
C SER A 60 3.58 -16.86 -17.52
N LYS A 61 4.04 -17.59 -18.54
CA LYS A 61 4.05 -19.05 -18.60
C LYS A 61 5.13 -19.66 -17.69
N SER A 62 6.28 -19.00 -17.48
CA SER A 62 7.39 -19.52 -16.67
C SER A 62 7.44 -18.94 -15.24
N VAL A 63 8.04 -19.69 -14.30
CA VAL A 63 8.13 -19.31 -12.87
C VAL A 63 9.15 -18.18 -12.66
N ASP A 64 10.29 -18.22 -13.36
CA ASP A 64 11.35 -17.21 -13.25
C ASP A 64 10.93 -15.87 -13.86
N ASP A 65 10.22 -15.92 -15.00
CA ASP A 65 9.63 -14.72 -15.60
C ASP A 65 8.57 -14.11 -14.67
N ARG A 66 7.76 -14.93 -13.99
CA ARG A 66 6.80 -14.40 -12.99
C ARG A 66 7.51 -13.67 -11.88
N LYS A 67 8.64 -14.16 -11.36
CA LYS A 67 9.37 -13.52 -10.27
C LYS A 67 9.98 -12.18 -10.71
N SER A 68 10.60 -12.14 -11.88
CA SER A 68 11.15 -10.93 -12.49
C SER A 68 10.04 -9.90 -12.81
N LEU A 69 8.93 -10.36 -13.38
CA LEU A 69 7.77 -9.52 -13.70
C LEU A 69 7.07 -9.02 -12.44
N LEU A 70 6.95 -9.83 -11.40
CA LEU A 70 6.40 -9.42 -10.11
C LEU A 70 7.23 -8.31 -9.48
N GLN A 71 8.55 -8.38 -9.60
CA GLN A 71 9.48 -7.40 -9.04
C GLN A 71 9.43 -6.06 -9.81
N THR A 72 9.34 -6.11 -11.14
CA THR A 72 9.20 -4.92 -12.00
C THR A 72 7.79 -4.32 -11.99
N SER A 73 6.78 -5.10 -11.61
CA SER A 73 5.37 -4.65 -11.53
C SER A 73 4.99 -4.03 -10.17
N GLN A 74 5.87 -4.10 -9.17
CA GLN A 74 5.59 -3.52 -7.85
C GLN A 74 5.54 -1.98 -7.93
N PRO A 75 4.50 -1.33 -7.39
CA PRO A 75 4.46 0.11 -7.27
C PRO A 75 5.44 0.61 -6.20
N PRO A 76 5.77 1.91 -6.19
CA PRO A 76 6.37 2.54 -5.02
C PRO A 76 5.47 2.35 -3.79
N PHE A 77 6.06 1.97 -2.66
CA PHE A 77 5.38 1.78 -1.39
C PHE A 77 5.73 2.90 -0.41
N GLY A 78 4.81 3.16 0.51
CA GLY A 78 4.97 4.08 1.64
C GLY A 78 4.09 3.67 2.80
N ILE A 79 4.06 4.49 3.85
CA ILE A 79 3.23 4.25 5.04
C ILE A 79 2.08 5.23 5.10
N GLY A 80 0.88 4.70 5.34
CA GLY A 80 -0.30 5.49 5.65
C GLY A 80 -0.89 5.13 7.01
N LEU A 81 -1.63 6.07 7.58
CA LEU A 81 -2.38 5.90 8.82
C LEU A 81 -3.80 5.44 8.51
N VAL A 82 -4.22 4.30 9.06
CA VAL A 82 -5.58 3.79 8.92
C VAL A 82 -6.55 4.69 9.68
N ARG A 83 -7.42 5.39 8.97
CA ARG A 83 -8.48 6.23 9.56
C ARG A 83 -9.72 5.45 9.91
N ARG A 84 -10.10 4.47 9.09
CA ARG A 84 -11.31 3.68 9.30
C ARG A 84 -11.21 2.37 8.54
N ILE A 85 -11.77 1.32 9.13
CA ILE A 85 -12.01 0.04 8.47
C ILE A 85 -13.52 -0.19 8.30
N TYR A 86 -13.91 -0.75 7.16
CA TYR A 86 -15.31 -0.99 6.82
C TYR A 86 -15.43 -2.13 5.82
N ARG A 87 -16.64 -2.66 5.65
CA ARG A 87 -16.92 -3.71 4.66
C ARG A 87 -17.63 -3.10 3.46
N LEU A 88 -17.23 -3.52 2.26
CA LEU A 88 -17.91 -3.20 1.01
C LEU A 88 -18.24 -4.47 0.24
N SER A 89 -19.21 -4.36 -0.66
CA SER A 89 -19.47 -5.42 -1.64
C SER A 89 -18.23 -5.68 -2.50
N SER A 90 -18.00 -6.94 -2.86
CA SER A 90 -16.86 -7.32 -3.70
C SER A 90 -16.83 -6.58 -5.04
N GLY A 91 -18.01 -6.32 -5.62
CA GLY A 91 -18.16 -5.58 -6.88
C GLY A 91 -17.67 -4.13 -6.80
N GLN A 92 -17.89 -3.45 -5.68
CA GLN A 92 -17.38 -2.08 -5.46
C GLN A 92 -15.91 -2.10 -5.06
N ALA A 93 -15.50 -3.03 -4.20
CA ALA A 93 -14.13 -3.12 -3.68
C ALA A 93 -13.09 -3.49 -4.76
N ARG A 94 -13.51 -4.07 -5.90
CA ARG A 94 -12.59 -4.48 -7.00
C ARG A 94 -11.83 -3.31 -7.63
N TYR A 95 -12.35 -2.10 -7.54
CA TYR A 95 -11.72 -0.90 -8.09
C TYR A 95 -10.66 -0.30 -7.15
N PHE A 96 -10.60 -0.75 -5.89
CA PHE A 96 -9.65 -0.25 -4.92
C PHE A 96 -8.31 -0.99 -5.04
N GLN A 97 -7.23 -0.25 -4.83
CA GLN A 97 -5.88 -0.84 -4.76
C GLN A 97 -5.77 -1.72 -3.52
N VAL A 98 -4.96 -2.77 -3.61
CA VAL A 98 -4.74 -3.70 -2.49
C VAL A 98 -3.61 -3.16 -1.61
N THR A 99 -3.78 -3.16 -0.29
CA THR A 99 -2.69 -2.84 0.65
C THR A 99 -1.64 -3.95 0.68
N ARG A 100 -0.57 -3.80 1.46
CA ARG A 100 0.23 -4.94 1.91
C ARG A 100 -0.33 -5.44 3.26
N SER A 101 0.05 -6.65 3.65
CA SER A 101 -0.37 -7.27 4.92
C SER A 101 0.38 -6.72 6.14
N GLN A 102 1.44 -5.96 5.95
CA GLN A 102 2.28 -5.42 7.01
C GLN A 102 1.68 -4.14 7.60
N PHE A 103 1.35 -4.19 8.90
CA PHE A 103 0.88 -3.04 9.66
C PHE A 103 1.41 -3.08 11.10
N ILE A 104 1.44 -1.93 11.77
CA ILE A 104 1.73 -1.80 13.20
C ILE A 104 0.56 -1.09 13.86
N GLY A 105 -0.07 -1.75 14.84
CA GLY A 105 -1.19 -1.21 15.60
C GLY A 105 -0.84 0.07 16.37
N HIS A 106 -1.87 0.88 16.65
CA HIS A 106 -1.71 2.21 17.26
C HIS A 106 -0.86 2.20 18.54
N GLN A 107 -1.15 1.28 19.45
CA GLN A 107 -0.46 1.15 20.74
C GLN A 107 1.04 0.85 20.62
N TYR A 108 1.46 0.30 19.48
CA TYR A 108 2.85 -0.07 19.26
C TYR A 108 3.65 1.04 18.58
N TRP A 109 3.14 1.64 17.49
CA TRP A 109 3.95 2.59 16.73
C TRP A 109 4.13 3.94 17.44
N THR A 110 3.24 4.28 18.38
CA THR A 110 3.33 5.51 19.18
C THR A 110 4.34 5.42 20.31
N VAL A 111 4.53 4.23 20.88
CA VAL A 111 5.43 4.01 22.03
C VAL A 111 6.78 3.46 21.60
N ARG A 112 6.83 2.62 20.56
CA ARG A 112 8.06 1.95 20.14
C ARG A 112 8.99 2.91 19.40
N PRO A 113 10.32 2.73 19.55
CA PRO A 113 11.29 3.55 18.85
C PRO A 113 11.19 3.35 17.34
N PHE A 114 11.57 4.39 16.60
CA PHE A 114 11.64 4.40 15.13
C PHE A 114 12.30 3.14 14.57
N LYS A 115 13.44 2.71 15.15
CA LYS A 115 14.21 1.55 14.67
C LYS A 115 13.38 0.27 14.61
N SER A 116 12.57 -0.01 15.65
CA SER A 116 11.73 -1.21 15.71
C SER A 116 10.60 -1.16 14.68
N CYS A 117 9.94 -0.01 14.55
CA CYS A 117 8.87 0.16 13.55
C CYS A 117 9.41 0.04 12.12
N ASN A 118 10.56 0.68 11.86
CA ASN A 118 11.20 0.66 10.57
C ASN A 118 11.72 -0.74 10.19
N SER A 119 12.36 -1.46 11.10
CA SER A 119 12.83 -2.83 10.81
C SER A 119 11.68 -3.76 10.41
N TYR A 120 10.54 -3.67 11.09
CA TYR A 120 9.37 -4.49 10.78
C TYR A 120 8.75 -4.15 9.42
N LEU A 121 8.48 -2.86 9.17
CA LEU A 121 7.74 -2.41 7.98
C LEU A 121 8.59 -2.41 6.68
N ARG A 122 9.91 -2.50 6.77
CA ARG A 122 10.82 -2.29 5.63
C ARG A 122 11.27 -3.58 4.93
N HIS A 123 11.25 -4.72 5.60
CA HIS A 123 12.10 -5.87 5.27
C HIS A 123 11.96 -6.42 3.84
N ASP A 124 10.76 -6.38 3.24
CA ASP A 124 10.50 -6.98 1.92
C ASP A 124 10.60 -6.01 0.72
N TYR A 125 11.08 -4.79 0.94
CA TYR A 125 11.01 -3.74 -0.09
C TYR A 125 12.36 -3.41 -0.73
N PRO A 126 12.39 -2.92 -1.99
CA PRO A 126 13.59 -2.34 -2.58
C PRO A 126 14.05 -1.09 -1.84
N TRP A 127 15.36 -0.80 -1.85
CA TRP A 127 15.99 0.28 -1.09
C TRP A 127 15.27 1.64 -1.17
N LEU A 128 14.77 2.06 -2.33
CA LEU A 128 14.03 3.32 -2.46
C LEU A 128 12.68 3.30 -1.72
N SER A 129 11.94 2.19 -1.78
CA SER A 129 10.69 2.03 -1.03
C SER A 129 10.99 1.91 0.47
N GLN A 130 12.08 1.24 0.82
CA GLN A 130 12.56 1.15 2.20
C GLN A 130 12.83 2.53 2.83
N LYS A 131 13.50 3.41 2.08
CA LYS A 131 13.78 4.77 2.54
C LYS A 131 12.53 5.66 2.57
N GLN A 132 11.61 5.48 1.63
CA GLN A 132 10.29 6.15 1.67
C GLN A 132 9.51 5.75 2.93
N ILE A 133 9.44 4.45 3.22
CA ILE A 133 8.79 3.91 4.43
C ILE A 133 9.42 4.53 5.68
N ALA A 134 10.75 4.57 5.76
CA ALA A 134 11.46 5.22 6.86
C ALA A 134 11.03 6.69 7.02
N ALA A 135 11.03 7.47 5.94
CA ALA A 135 10.64 8.88 5.97
C ALA A 135 9.17 9.08 6.40
N ASP A 136 8.28 8.19 5.97
CA ASP A 136 6.86 8.25 6.34
C ASP A 136 6.65 7.87 7.81
N ILE A 137 7.37 6.87 8.35
CA ILE A 137 7.33 6.54 9.79
C ILE A 137 7.80 7.73 10.62
N THR A 138 8.92 8.35 10.23
CA THR A 138 9.42 9.56 10.91
C THR A 138 8.39 10.68 10.90
N TYR A 139 7.71 10.88 9.76
CA TYR A 139 6.62 11.86 9.67
C TYR A 139 5.50 11.56 10.67
N TRP A 140 5.00 10.32 10.72
CA TRP A 140 3.90 9.93 11.61
C TRP A 140 4.29 10.00 13.09
N GLN A 141 5.50 9.59 13.45
CA GLN A 141 5.97 9.70 14.84
C GLN A 141 6.18 11.16 15.25
N ASN A 142 6.71 12.01 14.37
CA ASN A 142 6.86 13.44 14.65
C ASN A 142 5.51 14.16 14.83
N GLN A 143 4.45 13.71 14.13
CA GLN A 143 3.09 14.24 14.31
C GLN A 143 2.55 14.02 15.74
N LEU A 144 3.07 13.07 16.50
CA LEU A 144 2.69 12.86 17.90
C LEU A 144 3.14 14.01 18.80
N PHE A 145 4.29 14.64 18.48
CA PHE A 145 4.92 15.66 19.32
C PHE A 145 4.75 17.08 18.74
N LYS A 146 4.65 17.21 17.42
CA LYS A 146 4.60 18.49 16.72
C LYS A 146 3.37 18.57 15.81
N ARG A 147 2.43 19.44 16.19
CA ARG A 147 1.35 19.88 15.29
C ARG A 147 1.98 20.53 14.04
N ASN A 148 1.48 20.17 12.85
CA ASN A 148 1.96 20.66 11.55
C ASN A 148 3.35 20.17 11.10
N THR A 149 3.76 18.97 11.50
CA THR A 149 4.96 18.34 10.93
C THR A 149 4.84 18.26 9.40
N ARG A 150 5.83 18.77 8.68
CA ARG A 150 5.90 18.70 7.22
C ARG A 150 6.53 17.38 6.78
N GLN A 151 6.02 16.79 5.71
CA GLN A 151 6.67 15.66 5.06
C GLN A 151 8.05 16.09 4.54
N ASN A 152 9.04 15.19 4.63
CA ASN A 152 10.35 15.43 4.06
C ASN A 152 10.25 15.71 2.55
N TRP A 153 10.69 16.91 2.13
CA TRP A 153 10.51 17.40 0.77
C TRP A 153 11.21 16.52 -0.27
N PHE A 154 12.40 16.02 0.06
CA PHE A 154 13.20 15.19 -0.83
C PHE A 154 12.46 13.89 -1.14
N TRP A 155 11.95 13.21 -0.11
CA TRP A 155 11.18 11.98 -0.28
C TRP A 155 9.82 12.21 -0.93
N LYS A 156 9.18 13.36 -0.67
CA LYS A 156 7.99 13.79 -1.43
C LYS A 156 8.29 13.91 -2.92
N TRP A 157 9.43 14.51 -3.29
CA TRP A 157 9.84 14.65 -4.69
C TRP A 157 10.17 13.29 -5.33
N VAL A 158 11.00 12.46 -4.67
CA VAL A 158 11.37 11.11 -5.14
C VAL A 158 10.15 10.23 -5.30
N SER A 159 9.24 10.18 -4.32
CA SER A 159 8.00 9.42 -4.42
C SER A 159 7.13 9.92 -5.57
N SER A 160 6.98 11.23 -5.73
CA SER A 160 6.21 11.82 -6.84
C SER A 160 6.77 11.42 -8.20
N TYR A 161 8.09 11.45 -8.38
CA TYR A 161 8.74 11.00 -9.60
C TYR A 161 8.49 9.50 -9.87
N ARG A 162 8.67 8.65 -8.86
CA ARG A 162 8.43 7.20 -8.97
C ARG A 162 6.97 6.87 -9.30
N VAL A 163 6.03 7.59 -8.69
CA VAL A 163 4.59 7.46 -8.98
C VAL A 163 4.30 7.85 -10.43
N LYS A 164 4.83 8.98 -10.91
CA LYS A 164 4.67 9.41 -12.32
C LYS A 164 5.24 8.37 -13.28
N HIS A 165 6.43 7.86 -12.99
CA HIS A 165 7.06 6.83 -13.80
C HIS A 165 6.23 5.53 -13.86
N GLN A 166 5.70 5.08 -12.73
CA GLN A 166 4.80 3.93 -12.66
C GLN A 166 3.53 4.14 -13.50
N LEU A 167 2.91 5.31 -13.40
CA LEU A 167 1.72 5.65 -14.19
C LEU A 167 2.02 5.70 -15.69
N LYS A 168 3.20 6.20 -16.10
CA LYS A 168 3.64 6.18 -17.50
C LYS A 168 3.78 4.75 -18.02
N LYS A 169 4.38 3.85 -17.23
CA LYS A 169 4.48 2.42 -17.57
C LYS A 169 3.10 1.76 -17.74
N ILE A 170 2.15 2.06 -16.85
CA ILE A 170 0.78 1.53 -16.94
C ILE A 170 0.11 1.99 -18.23
N ARG A 171 0.17 3.29 -18.54
CA ARG A 171 -0.42 3.84 -19.78
C ARG A 171 0.18 3.21 -21.02
N TYR A 172 1.51 3.05 -21.04
CA TYR A 172 2.20 2.41 -22.16
C TYR A 172 1.79 0.93 -22.32
N SER A 173 1.68 0.19 -21.22
CA SER A 173 1.20 -1.20 -21.23
C SER A 173 -0.25 -1.32 -21.72
N GLN A 174 -1.12 -0.40 -21.32
CA GLN A 174 -2.51 -0.34 -21.83
C GLN A 174 -2.52 -0.09 -23.34
N TYR A 175 -1.77 0.92 -23.81
CA TYR A 175 -1.64 1.23 -25.23
C TYR A 175 -1.15 0.03 -26.06
N LEU A 176 -0.15 -0.70 -25.59
CA LEU A 176 0.33 -1.91 -26.26
C LEU A 176 -0.71 -3.02 -26.31
N SER A 177 -1.46 -3.22 -25.22
CA SER A 177 -2.56 -4.18 -25.17
C SER A 177 -3.67 -3.81 -26.16
N ASP A 178 -4.01 -2.53 -26.26
CA ASP A 178 -5.04 -2.06 -27.18
C ASP A 178 -4.56 -2.29 -28.61
N LEU A 179 -3.34 -1.84 -28.98
CA LEU A 179 -2.74 -2.08 -30.30
C LEU A 179 -2.76 -3.56 -30.71
N LYS A 180 -2.49 -4.48 -29.78
CA LYS A 180 -2.55 -5.92 -30.06
C LYS A 180 -3.97 -6.36 -30.40
N ASN A 181 -4.97 -5.86 -29.68
CA ASN A 181 -6.37 -6.18 -29.93
C ASN A 181 -6.89 -5.57 -31.24
N TRP A 182 -6.33 -4.45 -31.71
CA TRP A 182 -6.67 -3.85 -33.01
C TRP A 182 -6.05 -4.57 -34.22
N LYS A 183 -4.98 -5.36 -34.01
CA LYS A 183 -4.31 -6.12 -35.08
C LYS A 183 -4.86 -7.55 -35.25
N VAL A 184 -5.83 -7.95 -34.43
CA VAL A 184 -6.57 -9.22 -34.50
C VAL A 184 -7.94 -8.92 -35.09
#